data_AF-A0A357NE80-F1
#
_entry.id   AF-A0A357NE80-F1
#
_cell.length_a   1.000
_cell.length_b   1.000
_cell.length_c   1.000
_cell.angle_alpha   90.00
_cell.angle_beta   90.00
_cell.angle_gamma   90.00
#
_symmetry.space_group_name_H-M   'P 1'
#
loop_
_entity.id
_entity.type
_entity.pdbx_description
1 polymer ?
#
loop_
_entity_poly.entity_id
_entity_poly.type
_entity_poly.pdbx_seq_one_letter_code
_entity_poly.pdbx_strand_id
1 'polypeptide(L)'
;FFHVIIPATIPYIFTGIRLAMGNSFMAIVGAEMIAANEGIGYLIWTSRLYFKTDWVFIGLISLGLMGFLTDRVIRSISSQALGRYGATTETRFGGR
;
A
#
# COMPACT_ATOMS: atom_id res chain seq x y z
N PHE A 1 10.26 -4.51 30.14
CA PHE A 1 9.14 -3.83 29.46
C PHE A 1 9.31 -3.75 27.93
N PHE A 2 10.43 -3.24 27.38
CA PHE A 2 10.64 -3.13 25.92
C PHE A 2 10.72 -4.46 25.14
N HIS A 3 10.99 -5.60 25.77
CA HIS A 3 11.15 -6.89 25.07
C HIS A 3 9.84 -7.63 24.78
N VAL A 4 8.73 -7.25 25.43
CA VAL A 4 7.42 -7.95 25.32
C VAL A 4 6.41 -7.15 24.50
N ILE A 5 6.45 -5.81 24.62
CA ILE A 5 5.51 -4.93 23.90
C ILE A 5 5.86 -4.81 22.42
N ILE A 6 7.17 -4.79 22.09
CA ILE A 6 7.65 -4.71 20.71
C ILE A 6 7.09 -5.87 19.86
N PRO A 7 7.28 -7.16 20.21
CA PRO A 7 6.75 -8.26 19.39
C PRO A 7 5.21 -8.27 19.29
N ALA A 8 4.50 -7.87 20.35
CA ALA A 8 3.04 -7.82 20.36
C ALA A 8 2.46 -6.69 19.48
N THR A 9 3.19 -5.59 19.27
CA THR A 9 2.68 -4.39 18.56
C THR A 9 3.02 -4.39 17.06
N ILE A 10 4.00 -5.18 16.62
CA ILE A 10 4.39 -5.35 15.21
C ILE A 10 3.20 -5.62 14.27
N PRO A 11 2.27 -6.58 14.54
CA PRO A 11 1.13 -6.82 13.65
C PRO A 11 0.17 -5.61 13.55
N TYR A 12 0.03 -4.84 14.62
CA TYR A 12 -0.81 -3.63 14.63
C TYR A 12 -0.19 -2.50 13.80
N ILE A 13 1.13 -2.30 13.87
CA ILE A 13 1.84 -1.31 13.05
C ILE A 13 1.71 -1.63 11.56
N PHE A 14 1.85 -2.90 11.17
CA PHE A 14 1.66 -3.31 9.78
C PHE A 14 0.24 -3.05 9.26
N THR A 15 -0.76 -3.25 10.11
CA THR A 15 -2.15 -2.94 9.77
C THR A 15 -2.33 -1.43 9.54
N GLY A 16 -1.74 -0.60 10.39
CA GLY A 16 -1.75 0.86 10.24
C GLY A 16 -1.05 1.33 8.97
N ILE A 17 0.14 0.79 8.67
CA ILE A 17 0.88 1.11 7.44
C ILE A 17 0.06 0.75 6.20
N ARG A 18 -0.59 -0.41 6.18
CA ARG A 18 -1.41 -0.82 5.03
C ARG A 18 -2.56 0.15 4.76
N LEU A 19 -3.22 0.61 5.83
CA LEU A 19 -4.31 1.57 5.72
C LEU A 19 -3.81 2.94 5.24
N ALA A 20 -2.71 3.43 5.83
CA ALA A 20 -2.10 4.70 5.47
C ALA A 20 -1.60 4.73 4.01
N MET A 21 -1.05 3.62 3.53
CA MET A 21 -0.54 3.50 2.16
C MET A 21 -1.66 3.59 1.12
N GLY A 22 -2.81 2.92 1.36
CA GLY A 22 -3.96 3.04 0.47
C GLY A 22 -4.46 4.49 0.38
N ASN A 23 -4.56 5.16 1.54
CA ASN A 23 -5.00 6.55 1.59
C ASN A 23 -4.00 7.52 0.96
N SER A 24 -2.69 7.30 1.18
CA SER A 24 -1.63 8.11 0.57
C SER A 24 -1.61 7.95 -0.94
N PHE A 25 -1.83 6.74 -1.46
CA PHE A 25 -1.88 6.50 -2.90
C PHE A 25 -3.03 7.25 -3.55
N MET A 26 -4.23 7.17 -2.98
CA MET A 26 -5.38 7.94 -3.46
C MET A 26 -5.14 9.46 -3.38
N ALA A 27 -4.52 9.93 -2.30
CA ALA A 27 -4.22 11.35 -2.13
C ALA A 27 -3.21 11.87 -3.17
N ILE A 28 -2.14 11.11 -3.46
CA ILE A 28 -1.14 11.48 -4.47
C ILE A 28 -1.78 11.53 -5.86
N VAL A 29 -2.56 10.51 -6.23
CA VAL A 29 -3.24 10.46 -7.53
C VAL A 29 -4.21 11.63 -7.67
N GLY A 30 -4.99 11.94 -6.63
CA GLY A 30 -5.88 13.09 -6.62
C GLY A 30 -5.12 14.42 -6.76
N ALA A 31 -3.95 14.55 -6.13
CA ALA A 31 -3.09 15.71 -6.27
C ALA A 31 -2.54 15.85 -7.70
N GLU A 32 -2.10 14.76 -8.33
CA GLU A 32 -1.65 14.75 -9.73
C GLU A 32 -2.76 15.20 -10.70
N MET A 33 -4.02 14.86 -10.42
CA MET A 33 -5.15 15.23 -11.29
C MET A 33 -5.44 16.74 -11.29
N ILE A 34 -5.14 17.44 -10.20
CA ILE A 34 -5.53 18.85 -10.02
C ILE A 34 -4.35 19.80 -10.24
N ALA A 35 -3.15 19.43 -9.76
CA ALA A 35 -2.02 20.35 -9.63
C ALA A 35 -0.80 19.98 -10.48
N ALA A 36 -0.74 18.78 -11.05
CA ALA A 36 0.38 18.37 -11.88
C ALA A 36 0.13 18.68 -13.36
N ASN A 37 1.21 18.92 -14.11
CA ASN A 37 1.20 18.97 -15.59
C ASN A 37 1.76 17.69 -16.22
N GLU A 38 2.10 16.71 -15.38
CA GLU A 38 2.67 15.43 -15.76
C GLU A 38 2.21 14.36 -14.75
N GLY A 39 2.29 13.08 -15.14
CA GLY A 39 1.86 11.96 -14.30
C GLY A 39 0.63 11.23 -14.84
N ILE A 40 0.32 10.09 -14.20
CA ILE A 40 -0.75 9.19 -14.66
C ILE A 40 -2.13 9.78 -14.34
N GLY A 41 -2.28 10.39 -13.15
CA GLY A 41 -3.50 11.10 -12.78
C GLY A 41 -3.83 12.24 -13.75
N TYR A 42 -2.82 13.07 -14.07
CA TYR A 42 -2.94 14.13 -15.07
C TYR A 42 -3.31 13.59 -16.46
N LEU A 43 -2.67 12.49 -16.90
CA LEU A 43 -2.96 11.87 -18.20
C LEU A 43 -4.41 11.39 -18.30
N ILE A 44 -4.94 10.75 -17.25
CA ILE A 44 -6.35 10.33 -17.22
C ILE A 44 -7.27 11.54 -17.26
N TRP A 45 -6.97 12.57 -16.46
CA TRP A 45 -7.76 13.79 -16.40
C TRP A 45 -7.81 14.50 -17.75
N THR A 46 -6.66 14.72 -18.38
CA THR A 46 -6.58 15.39 -19.68
C THR A 46 -7.22 14.55 -20.78
N SER A 47 -6.98 13.24 -20.81
CA SER A 47 -7.58 12.34 -21.80
C SER A 47 -9.11 12.29 -21.71
N ARG A 48 -9.65 12.39 -20.49
CA ARG A 48 -11.10 12.53 -20.26
C ARG A 48 -11.65 13.81 -20.86
N LEU A 49 -10.93 14.94 -20.75
CA LEU A 49 -11.35 16.22 -21.33
C LEU A 49 -11.36 16.19 -22.86
N TYR A 50 -10.40 15.49 -23.47
CA TYR A 50 -10.32 15.31 -24.93
C TYR A 50 -11.16 14.13 -25.47
N PHE A 51 -11.98 13.49 -24.64
CA PHE A 51 -12.79 12.31 -24.99
C PHE A 51 -11.97 11.16 -25.62
N LYS A 52 -10.68 11.06 -25.28
CA LYS A 52 -9.78 9.98 -25.74
C LYS A 52 -9.87 8.79 -24.79
N THR A 53 -10.92 7.99 -24.97
CA THR A 53 -11.19 6.85 -24.09
C THR A 53 -10.07 5.81 -24.10
N ASP A 54 -9.38 5.61 -25.22
CA ASP A 54 -8.23 4.69 -25.32
C ASP A 54 -7.14 5.03 -24.28
N TRP A 55 -6.80 6.32 -24.18
CA TRP A 55 -5.78 6.81 -23.25
C TRP A 55 -6.25 6.76 -21.79
N VAL A 56 -7.55 6.96 -21.54
CA VAL A 56 -8.14 6.79 -20.21
C VAL A 56 -8.00 5.35 -19.74
N PHE A 57 -8.29 4.35 -20.60
CA PHE A 57 -8.15 2.93 -20.25
C PHE A 57 -6.69 2.55 -19.98
N ILE A 58 -5.74 3.02 -20.80
CA ILE A 58 -4.30 2.79 -20.57
C ILE A 58 -3.89 3.37 -19.22
N GLY A 59 -4.33 4.60 -18.91
CA GLY A 59 -4.08 5.24 -17.63
C GLY A 59 -4.64 4.42 -16.46
N LEU A 60 -5.88 3.94 -16.57
CA LEU A 60 -6.55 3.14 -15.54
C LEU A 60 -5.84 1.81 -15.27
N ILE A 61 -5.40 1.12 -16.34
CA ILE A 61 -4.62 -0.12 -16.24
C ILE A 61 -3.29 0.14 -15.56
N SER A 62 -2.58 1.21 -15.96
CA SER A 62 -1.32 1.61 -15.34
C SER A 62 -1.48 1.91 -13.84
N LEU A 63 -2.56 2.61 -13.47
CA LEU A 63 -2.89 2.94 -12.09
C LEU A 63 -3.19 1.68 -11.25
N GLY A 64 -3.95 0.73 -11.81
CA GLY A 64 -4.19 -0.56 -11.19
C GLY A 64 -2.91 -1.37 -11.02
N LEU A 65 -2.02 -1.35 -12.00
CA LEU A 65 -0.72 -2.03 -11.95
C LEU A 65 0.19 -1.41 -10.87
N MET A 66 0.24 -0.08 -10.77
CA MET A 66 0.99 0.63 -9.73
C MET A 66 0.46 0.33 -8.33
N GLY A 67 -0.86 0.32 -8.15
CA GLY A 67 -1.49 -0.05 -6.89
C GLY A 67 -1.16 -1.50 -6.50
N PHE A 68 -1.22 -2.43 -7.46
CA PHE A 68 -0.84 -3.83 -7.24
C PHE A 68 0.65 -4.00 -6.90
N LEU A 69 1.54 -3.30 -7.62
CA LEU A 69 2.96 -3.28 -7.33
C LEU A 69 3.22 -2.77 -5.92
N THR A 70 2.53 -1.70 -5.51
CA THR A 70 2.66 -1.11 -4.17
C THR A 70 2.19 -2.08 -3.08
N ASP A 71 1.02 -2.72 -3.25
CA ASP A 71 0.54 -3.75 -2.31
C ASP A 71 1.53 -4.94 -2.23
N ARG A 72 2.12 -5.33 -3.35
CA ARG A 72 3.12 -6.41 -3.38
C ARG A 72 4.44 -6.04 -2.72
N VAL A 73 4.92 -4.80 -2.88
CA VAL A 73 6.09 -4.28 -2.17
C VAL A 73 5.84 -4.30 -0.67
N ILE A 74 4.69 -3.81 -0.21
CA ILE A 74 4.31 -3.85 1.21
C ILE A 74 4.26 -5.28 1.73
N ARG A 75 3.67 -6.21 0.96
CA ARG A 75 3.59 -7.63 1.35
C ARG A 75 4.97 -8.32 1.43
N SER A 76 5.92 -7.89 0.60
CA SER A 76 7.31 -8.35 0.68
C SER A 76 8.05 -7.77 1.88
N ILE A 77 7.83 -6.48 2.19
CA ILE A 77 8.39 -5.84 3.37
C ILE A 77 7.83 -6.47 4.64
N SER A 78 6.52 -6.76 4.68
CA SER A 78 5.89 -7.37 5.84
C SER A 78 6.37 -8.81 6.06
N SER A 79 6.59 -9.61 5.01
CA SER A 79 7.14 -10.97 5.16
C SER A 79 8.60 -10.96 5.65
N GLN A 80 9.42 -10.02 5.18
CA GLN A 80 10.81 -9.88 5.61
C GLN A 80 10.93 -9.37 7.05
N ALA A 81 10.07 -8.43 7.44
CA ALA A 81 10.06 -7.91 8.80
C ALA A 81 9.55 -8.97 9.79
N LEU A 82 8.52 -9.75 9.45
CA LEU A 82 8.08 -10.88 10.28
C LEU A 82 9.16 -11.99 10.33
N GLY A 83 9.90 -12.20 9.25
CA GLY A 83 11.02 -13.14 9.20
C GLY A 83 12.18 -12.79 10.14
N ARG A 84 12.34 -11.51 10.51
CA ARG A 84 13.35 -11.08 11.50
C ARG A 84 12.85 -11.09 12.94
N TYR A 85 11.54 -10.95 13.17
CA TYR A 85 10.92 -11.09 14.49
C TYR A 85 10.29 -12.47 14.65
N GLY A 86 11.08 -13.50 14.34
CA GLY A 86 10.68 -14.89 14.26
C GLY A 86 9.65 -15.28 15.32
N ALA A 87 8.71 -16.10 14.88
CA ALA A 87 7.79 -16.88 15.70
C ALA A 87 8.53 -17.57 16.86
N THR A 88 8.74 -16.86 17.96
CA THR A 88 8.96 -17.44 19.28
C THR A 88 7.55 -17.56 19.85
N THR A 89 6.87 -18.65 19.51
CA THR A 89 6.83 -19.82 20.37
C THR A 89 6.35 -19.41 21.76
N GLU A 90 5.04 -19.34 21.93
CA GLU A 90 4.45 -19.80 23.18
C GLU A 90 3.10 -20.47 22.90
N THR A 91 3.18 -21.62 22.23
CA THR A 91 2.14 -22.67 22.17
C THR A 91 2.20 -23.61 23.39
N ARG A 92 2.75 -23.15 24.51
CA ARG A 92 2.58 -23.77 25.84
C ARG A 92 1.99 -22.66 26.71
N PHE A 93 0.70 -22.63 27.00
CA PHE A 93 0.11 -23.51 27.99
C PHE A 93 -1.28 -23.98 27.56
N GLY A 94 -1.34 -25.26 27.15
CA GLY A 94 -2.53 -26.05 27.41
C GLY A 94 -2.56 -26.49 28.87
N GLY A 95 -3.77 -26.58 29.42
CA GLY A 95 -4.12 -27.51 30.49
C GLY A 95 -3.58 -27.16 31.87
N ARG A 96 -4.40 -26.44 32.64
CA ARG A 96 -5.02 -26.95 33.86
C ARG A 96 -6.29 -26.17 34.17
#